data_AF-A0A5C7ZQC5-F1
#
_entry.id   AF-A0A5C7ZQC5-F1
#
_cell.length_a   1.000
_cell.length_b   1.000
_cell.length_c   1.000
_cell.angle_alpha   90.00
_cell.angle_beta   90.00
_cell.angle_gamma   90.00
#
_symmetry.space_group_name_H-M   'P 1'
#
loop_
_entity.id
_entity.type
_entity.pdbx_description
1 polymer ?
#
loop_
_entity_poly.entity_id
_entity_poly.type
_entity_poly.pdbx_seq_one_letter_code
_entity_poly.pdbx_strand_id
1 'polypeptide(L)' 'MLSCKEATRMMSEAQDRPLTVGERVNLELHLAMCKGCRNFKQQMNFLREACRGYLDREQKPD' A
#
# COMPACT_ATOMS: atom_id res chain seq x y z
N MET A 1 16.76 -5.03 8.70
CA MET A 1 15.87 -5.75 7.76
C MET A 1 14.49 -5.76 8.41
N LEU A 2 13.46 -5.21 7.76
CA LEU A 2 12.10 -5.16 8.32
C LEU A 2 11.52 -6.57 8.46
N SER A 3 10.77 -6.81 9.54
CA SER A 3 9.87 -7.96 9.62
C SER A 3 8.66 -7.76 8.70
N CYS A 4 7.98 -8.85 8.34
CA CYS A 4 6.75 -8.76 7.54
C CYS A 4 5.68 -7.89 8.24
N LYS A 5 5.60 -7.93 9.57
CA LYS A 5 4.66 -7.11 10.35
C LYS A 5 4.98 -5.61 10.26
N GLU A 6 6.26 -5.24 10.30
CA GLU A 6 6.67 -3.85 10.13
C GLU A 6 6.46 -3.38 8.69
N ALA A 7 6.74 -4.24 7.71
CA ALA A 7 6.52 -3.94 6.30
C ALA A 7 5.03 -3.72 6.00
N THR A 8 4.13 -4.59 6.48
CA THR A 8 2.67 -4.42 6.29
C THR A 8 2.14 -3.21 7.04
N ARG A 9 2.61 -2.93 8.26
CA ARG A 9 2.29 -1.69 8.97
C ARG A 9 2.69 -0.46 8.17
N MET A 10 3.92 -0.42 7.66
CA MET A 10 4.43 0.70 6.87
C MET A 10 3.66 0.87 5.54
N MET A 11 3.26 -0.23 4.89
CA MET A 11 2.38 -0.20 3.71
C MET A 11 1.00 0.37 4.02
N SER A 12 0.45 0.08 5.21
CA SER A 12 -0.80 0.69 5.68
C SER A 12 -0.62 2.18 5.95
N GLU A 13 0.43 2.57 6.68
CA GLU A 13 0.73 3.98 6.98
C GLU A 13 0.92 4.80 5.68
N ALA A 14 1.47 4.20 4.63
CA ALA A 14 1.61 4.82 3.32
C ALA A 14 0.28 5.18 2.64
N GLN A 15 -0.84 4.60 3.09
CA GLN A 15 -2.18 4.94 2.60
C GLN A 15 -2.69 6.26 3.20
N ASP A 16 -2.24 6.58 4.42
CA ASP A 16 -2.69 7.71 5.22
C ASP A 16 -1.71 8.89 5.16
N ARG A 17 -0.41 8.61 5.11
CA ARG A 17 0.67 9.60 5.06
C ARG A 17 1.74 9.23 4.03
N PRO A 18 2.47 10.21 3.47
CA PRO A 18 3.69 9.91 2.75
C PRO A 18 4.72 9.26 3.69
N LEU A 19 5.41 8.25 3.17
CA LEU A 19 6.60 7.70 3.80
C LEU A 19 7.79 8.64 3.55
N THR A 20 8.69 8.73 4.53
CA THR A 20 10.01 9.33 4.32
C THR A 20 10.81 8.53 3.30
N VAL A 21 11.83 9.14 2.71
CA VAL A 21 12.70 8.46 1.74
C VAL A 21 13.35 7.21 2.35
N GLY A 22 13.79 7.29 3.61
CA GLY A 22 14.39 6.14 4.32
C GLY A 22 13.41 5.00 4.58
N GLU A 23 12.17 5.31 4.97
CA GLU A 23 11.10 4.31 5.12
C GLU A 23 10.80 3.63 3.79
N ARG A 24 10.68 4.41 2.71
CA ARG A 24 10.42 3.89 1.38
C ARG A 24 11.53 2.96 0.90
N VAL A 25 12.80 3.34 1.05
CA VAL A 25 13.94 2.50 0.66
C VAL A 25 13.95 1.19 1.45
N ASN A 26 13.77 1.24 2.77
CA ASN A 26 13.73 0.03 3.61
C ASN A 26 12.58 -0.91 3.22
N LEU A 27 11.41 -0.35 2.90
CA LEU A 27 10.26 -1.11 2.45
C LEU A 27 10.54 -1.77 1.09
N GLU A 28 11.06 -1.05 0.10
CA GLU A 28 11.38 -1.61 -1.22
C GLU A 28 12.43 -2.74 -1.13
N LEU A 29 13.43 -2.61 -0.25
CA LEU A 29 14.40 -3.69 0.00
C LEU A 29 13.71 -4.96 0.53
N HIS A 30 12.79 -4.84 1.49
CA HIS A 30 12.02 -5.98 1.98
C HIS A 30 11.13 -6.57 0.87
N LEU A 31 10.50 -5.71 0.08
CA LEU A 31 9.65 -6.13 -1.04
C LEU A 31 10.45 -6.83 -2.14
N ALA A 32 11.73 -6.54 -2.34
CA ALA A 32 12.56 -7.27 -3.30
C ALA A 32 12.72 -8.76 -2.93
N MET A 33 12.75 -9.08 -1.64
CA MET A 33 12.98 -10.43 -1.13
C MET A 33 11.71 -11.19 -0.71
N CYS A 34 10.63 -10.49 -0.35
CA CYS A 34 9.42 -11.14 0.19
C CYS A 34 8.23 -11.09 -0.78
N LYS A 35 7.91 -12.22 -1.41
CA LYS A 35 6.74 -12.36 -2.30
C LYS A 35 5.41 -12.07 -1.59
N GLY A 36 5.27 -12.49 -0.33
CA GLY A 36 4.06 -12.26 0.45
C GLY A 36 3.76 -10.77 0.64
N CYS A 37 4.77 -10.00 1.01
CA CYS A 37 4.64 -8.55 1.17
C CYS A 37 4.42 -7.83 -0.17
N ARG A 38 5.00 -8.30 -1.28
CA ARG A 38 4.67 -7.79 -2.63
C ARG A 38 3.20 -7.98 -2.98
N ASN A 39 2.66 -9.16 -2.71
CA ASN A 39 1.25 -9.45 -2.96
C ASN A 39 0.34 -8.56 -2.09
N PHE A 40 0.69 -8.39 -0.81
CA PHE A 40 -0.04 -7.49 0.09
C PHE A 40 -0.05 -6.04 -0.41
N LYS A 41 1.09 -5.52 -0.89
CA LYS A 41 1.16 -4.18 -1.50
C LYS A 41 0.18 -4.03 -2.67
N GLN A 42 0.14 -5.03 -3.55
CA GLN A 42 -0.79 -5.04 -4.70
C GLN A 42 -2.26 -5.06 -4.24
N GLN A 43 -2.59 -5.85 -3.21
CA GLN A 43 -3.94 -5.91 -2.64
C GLN A 43 -4.37 -4.56 -2.05
N MET A 44 -3.49 -3.88 -1.31
CA MET A 44 -3.79 -2.55 -0.77
C MET A 44 -4.05 -1.52 -1.88
N ASN A 45 -3.23 -1.53 -2.93
CA ASN A 45 -3.44 -0.65 -4.09
C ASN A 45 -4.78 -0.94 -4.79
N PHE A 46 -5.09 -2.22 -5.01
CA PHE A 46 -6.36 -2.64 -5.60
C PHE A 46 -7.57 -2.15 -4.79
N LEU A 47 -7.54 -2.31 -3.46
CA LEU A 47 -8.62 -1.81 -2.60
C LEU A 47 -8.75 -0.29 -2.67
N ARG A 48 -7.64 0.46 -2.67
CA ARG A 48 -7.65 1.92 -2.79
C ARG A 48 -8.28 2.37 -4.11
N GLU A 49 -7.94 1.72 -5.22
CA GLU A 49 -8.49 2.00 -6.54
C GLU A 49 -9.98 1.64 -6.61
N ALA A 50 -10.38 0.49 -6.06
CA ALA A 50 -11.78 0.07 -6.01
C ALA A 50 -12.64 1.05 -5.20
N CYS A 51 -12.18 1.49 -4.02
CA CYS A 51 -12.89 2.47 -3.20
C CYS A 51 -13.02 3.83 -3.91
N ARG A 52 -11.97 4.29 -4.61
CA ARG A 52 -12.04 5.54 -5.41
C ARG A 52 -13.04 5.41 -6.54
N GLY A 53 -12.97 4.32 -7.30
CA GLY A 53 -13.92 4.05 -8.39
C GLY A 53 -15.37 3.91 -7.93
N TYR A 54 -15.60 3.45 -6.69
CA TYR A 54 -16.94 3.42 -6.09
C TYR A 54 -17.48 4.83 -5.84
N LEU A 55 -16.70 5.69 -5.17
CA LEU A 55 -17.07 7.08 -4.89
C LEU A 55 -17.28 7.91 -6.18
N ASP A 56 -16.49 7.65 -7.23
CA ASP A 56 -16.64 8.31 -8.52
C ASP A 56 -17.95 7.93 -9.24
N ARG A 57 -18.45 6.71 -9.01
CA ARG A 57 -19.73 6.23 -9.55
C ARG A 57 -20.94 6.83 -8.82
N GLU A 58 -20.85 6.98 -7.50
CA GLU A 58 -21.92 7.60 -6.70
C GLU A 58 -22.07 9.11 -6.97
N GLN A 59 -21.00 9.80 -7.39
CA GLN A 59 -21.00 11.24 -7.66
C GLN A 59 -21.48 11.65 -9.05
N LYS A 60 -21.67 10.72 -9.98
CA LYS A 60 -22.35 10.99 -11.26
C LYS A 60 -23.86 10.73 -11.08
N PRO A 61 -24.71 11.78 -11.00
CA PRO A 61 -26.13 11.57 -11.17
C PRO A 61 -26.37 11.11 -12.62
N ASP A 62 -27.24 10.13 -12.78
CA ASP A 62 -27.76 9.65 -14.06
C ASP A 62 -28.40 10.81 -14.85
#